data_AF-A0A383A444-F1
#
_entry.id   AF-A0A383A444-F1
#
_cell.length_a   1.000
_cell.length_b   1.000
_cell.length_c   1.000
_cell.angle_alpha   90.00
_cell.angle_beta   90.00
_cell.angle_gamma   90.00
#
_symmetry.space_group_name_H-M   'P 1'
#
loop_
_entity.id
_entity.type
_entity.pdbx_description
1 polymer ?
#
loop_
_entity_poly.entity_id
_entity_poly.type
_entity_poly.pdbx_seq_one_letter_code
_entity_poly.pdbx_strand_id
1 'polypeptide(L)'
;MPKTATEKFNQEYQEVVKVLEKSFSDMKAGDKMLISSPKSIASYIYKIPYGEQKTIKQMRHELALSSHAHNTCPLTTGIFLRVAIEASLEGCQSIEGNTLPFWRLFDEKYPLVKKLGIDSNFIQTKRKDENLVPPSQ
;
A
#
# COMPACT_ATOMS: atom_id res chain seq x y z
N MET A 1 20.83 16.31 -2.91
CA MET A 1 20.05 15.80 -1.77
C MET A 1 19.11 14.72 -2.27
N PRO A 2 18.88 13.63 -1.52
CA PRO A 2 17.87 12.63 -1.91
C PRO A 2 16.47 13.23 -1.84
N LYS A 3 15.59 12.83 -2.76
CA LYS A 3 14.19 13.30 -2.78
C LYS A 3 13.41 12.87 -1.53
N THR A 4 12.56 13.75 -1.01
CA THR A 4 11.62 13.46 0.10
C THR A 4 10.57 12.41 -0.32
N ALA A 5 9.83 11.85 0.63
CA ALA A 5 8.76 10.93 0.29
C ALA A 5 7.61 11.66 -0.41
N THR A 6 7.31 12.90 0.00
CA THR A 6 6.35 13.79 -0.65
C THR A 6 6.71 14.05 -2.12
N GLU A 7 7.99 14.35 -2.41
CA GLU A 7 8.47 14.53 -3.79
C GLU A 7 8.41 13.23 -4.61
N LYS A 8 8.61 12.07 -3.99
CA LYS A 8 8.41 10.77 -4.65
C LYS A 8 6.93 10.55 -4.92
N PHE A 9 6.07 10.70 -3.92
CA PHE A 9 4.63 10.50 -4.04
C PHE A 9 3.99 11.36 -5.14
N ASN A 10 4.44 12.61 -5.28
CA ASN A 10 3.92 13.55 -6.26
C ASN A 10 4.46 13.37 -7.68
N GLN A 11 5.43 12.49 -7.90
CA GLN A 11 5.89 12.17 -9.25
C GLN A 11 4.77 11.59 -10.11
N GLU A 12 4.94 11.73 -11.41
CA GLU A 12 4.10 11.06 -12.38
C GLU A 12 4.54 9.60 -12.50
N TYR A 13 3.59 8.70 -12.27
CA TYR A 13 3.78 7.26 -12.40
C TYR A 13 2.84 6.77 -13.48
N GLN A 14 3.38 6.14 -14.52
CA GLN A 14 2.58 5.45 -15.52
C GLN A 14 2.25 4.06 -15.00
N GLU A 15 0.96 3.80 -14.79
CA GLU A 15 0.49 2.46 -14.47
C GLU A 15 0.43 1.62 -15.73
N VAL A 16 1.04 0.43 -15.67
CA VAL A 16 1.17 -0.43 -16.84
C VAL A 16 0.84 -1.87 -16.48
N VAL A 17 0.12 -2.55 -17.39
CA VAL A 17 -0.12 -3.98 -17.30
C VAL A 17 0.86 -4.69 -18.22
N LYS A 18 1.63 -5.63 -17.65
CA LYS A 18 2.60 -6.45 -18.37
C LYS A 18 2.19 -7.91 -18.33
N VAL A 19 2.31 -8.62 -19.45
CA VAL A 19 2.18 -10.08 -19.46
C VAL A 19 3.52 -10.68 -19.06
N LEU A 20 3.51 -11.59 -18.09
CA LEU A 20 4.72 -12.25 -17.63
C LEU A 20 5.21 -13.29 -18.63
N GLU A 21 6.45 -13.17 -19.10
CA GLU A 21 7.09 -14.21 -19.93
C GLU A 21 7.49 -15.44 -19.10
N LYS A 22 7.76 -15.25 -17.80
CA LYS A 22 8.20 -16.27 -16.85
C LYS A 22 7.47 -16.07 -15.53
N SER A 23 7.25 -17.15 -14.78
CA SER A 23 6.69 -17.07 -13.43
C SER A 23 7.55 -16.18 -12.53
N PHE A 24 6.90 -15.34 -11.74
CA PHE A 24 7.55 -14.37 -10.85
C PHE A 24 6.79 -14.25 -9.54
N SER A 25 7.48 -14.50 -8.43
CA SER A 25 6.89 -14.51 -7.09
C SER A 25 5.68 -15.45 -7.01
N ASP A 26 4.49 -14.92 -6.74
CA ASP A 26 3.22 -15.65 -6.65
C ASP A 26 2.43 -15.73 -7.97
N MET A 27 3.03 -15.30 -9.10
CA MET A 27 2.38 -15.23 -10.42
C MET A 27 3.04 -16.19 -11.42
N LYS A 28 2.26 -16.69 -12.38
CA LYS A 28 2.70 -17.63 -13.42
C LYS A 28 3.06 -16.91 -14.72
N ALA A 29 3.87 -17.57 -15.55
CA ALA A 29 4.03 -17.16 -16.95
C ALA A 29 2.65 -17.08 -17.64
N GLY A 30 2.42 -16.03 -18.42
CA GLY A 30 1.13 -15.70 -19.03
C GLY A 30 0.24 -14.79 -18.20
N ASP A 31 0.52 -14.60 -16.90
CA ASP A 31 -0.31 -13.72 -16.07
C ASP A 31 -0.12 -12.24 -16.42
N LYS A 32 -1.21 -11.47 -16.35
CA LYS A 32 -1.18 -10.01 -16.44
C LYS A 32 -0.82 -9.42 -15.07
N MET A 33 0.29 -8.70 -15.01
CA MET A 33 0.82 -8.05 -13.82
C MET A 33 0.71 -6.53 -13.92
N LEU A 34 0.06 -5.91 -12.94
CA LEU A 34 -0.04 -4.46 -12.83
C LEU A 34 1.19 -3.90 -12.11
N ILE A 35 1.88 -2.93 -12.72
CA ILE A 35 2.76 -2.00 -12.03
C ILE A 35 1.92 -0.76 -11.71
N SER A 36 1.53 -0.59 -10.44
CA SER A 36 0.67 0.50 -9.98
C SER A 36 1.46 1.79 -9.69
N SER A 37 0.87 2.72 -8.94
CA SER A 37 1.53 3.93 -8.43
C SER A 37 1.38 4.08 -6.90
N PRO A 38 2.19 4.95 -6.24
CA PRO A 38 1.95 5.34 -4.84
C PRO A 38 0.58 5.96 -4.64
N LYS A 39 0.08 6.75 -5.61
CA LYS A 39 -1.23 7.41 -5.55
C LYS A 39 -2.36 6.38 -5.54
N SER A 40 -2.34 5.39 -6.43
CA SER A 40 -3.37 4.34 -6.44
C SER A 40 -3.36 3.48 -5.18
N ILE A 41 -2.19 3.19 -4.61
CA ILE A 41 -2.11 2.52 -3.31
C ILE A 41 -2.71 3.40 -2.21
N ALA A 42 -2.38 4.69 -2.15
CA ALA A 42 -2.93 5.60 -1.17
C ALA A 42 -4.46 5.74 -1.30
N SER A 43 -4.97 5.93 -2.52
CA SER A 43 -6.41 5.99 -2.79
C SER A 43 -7.13 4.69 -2.42
N TYR A 44 -6.51 3.53 -2.65
CA TYR A 44 -7.09 2.26 -2.20
C TYR A 44 -7.17 2.19 -0.67
N ILE A 45 -6.08 2.50 0.04
CA ILE A 45 -6.04 2.43 1.50
C ILE A 45 -7.03 3.43 2.12
N TYR A 46 -7.13 4.64 1.56
CA TYR A 46 -8.09 5.64 2.00
C TYR A 46 -9.54 5.16 1.91
N LYS A 47 -9.86 4.39 0.86
CA LYS A 47 -11.21 3.84 0.63
C LYS A 47 -11.57 2.68 1.55
N ILE A 48 -10.62 2.10 2.30
CA ILE A 48 -10.96 1.06 3.29
C ILE A 48 -11.81 1.72 4.38
N PRO A 49 -13.08 1.29 4.59
CA PRO A 49 -13.97 1.94 5.54
C PRO A 49 -13.44 1.87 6.99
N TYR A 50 -13.94 2.80 7.81
CA TYR A 50 -13.68 2.78 9.25
C TYR A 50 -14.20 1.47 9.86
N GLY A 51 -13.40 0.82 10.69
CA GLY A 51 -13.75 -0.46 11.30
C GLY A 51 -13.60 -1.68 10.39
N GLU A 52 -13.12 -1.48 9.16
CA GLU A 52 -12.75 -2.56 8.26
C GLU A 52 -11.24 -2.69 8.12
N GLN A 53 -10.80 -3.92 7.84
CA GLN A 53 -9.41 -4.20 7.50
C GLN A 53 -9.30 -4.98 6.20
N LYS A 54 -8.21 -4.72 5.49
CA LYS A 54 -7.78 -5.48 4.32
C LYS A 54 -6.36 -5.99 4.55
N THR A 55 -5.97 -6.98 3.78
CA THR A 55 -4.59 -7.46 3.74
C THR A 55 -3.85 -6.88 2.54
N ILE A 56 -2.51 -6.88 2.59
CA ILE A 56 -1.67 -6.54 1.44
C ILE A 56 -2.03 -7.42 0.23
N LYS A 57 -2.30 -8.71 0.44
CA LYS A 57 -2.69 -9.63 -0.62
C LYS A 57 -4.00 -9.22 -1.29
N GLN A 58 -5.02 -8.85 -0.50
CA GLN A 58 -6.28 -8.35 -1.02
C GLN A 58 -6.09 -7.04 -1.79
N MET A 59 -5.34 -6.08 -1.23
CA MET A 59 -5.03 -4.82 -1.93
C MET A 59 -4.37 -5.07 -3.29
N ARG A 60 -3.36 -5.94 -3.34
CA ARG A 60 -2.65 -6.25 -4.60
C ARG A 60 -3.59 -6.83 -5.67
N HIS A 61 -4.46 -7.75 -5.26
CA HIS A 61 -5.43 -8.36 -6.15
C HIS A 61 -6.51 -7.36 -6.59
N GLU A 62 -7.13 -6.64 -5.65
CA GLU A 62 -8.21 -5.68 -5.92
C GLU A 62 -7.73 -4.50 -6.79
N LEU A 63 -6.51 -3.99 -6.57
CA LEU A 63 -5.88 -3.00 -7.46
C LEU A 63 -5.70 -3.54 -8.89
N ALA A 64 -5.19 -4.76 -9.02
CA ALA A 64 -4.96 -5.38 -10.32
C ALA A 64 -6.26 -5.62 -11.10
N LEU A 65 -7.31 -6.07 -10.41
CA LEU A 65 -8.62 -6.29 -11.00
C LEU A 65 -9.17 -5.03 -11.67
N SER A 66 -9.00 -3.86 -11.04
CA SER A 66 -9.45 -2.58 -11.59
C SER A 66 -8.78 -2.23 -12.93
N SER A 67 -7.60 -2.80 -13.18
CA SER A 67 -6.80 -2.64 -14.40
C SER A 67 -6.84 -3.86 -15.32
N HIS A 68 -7.79 -4.79 -15.13
CA HIS A 68 -7.89 -6.05 -15.90
C HIS A 68 -6.62 -6.90 -15.86
N ALA A 69 -5.92 -6.89 -14.73
CA ALA A 69 -4.75 -7.69 -14.43
C ALA A 69 -5.04 -8.73 -13.34
N HIS A 70 -4.23 -9.78 -13.25
CA HIS A 70 -4.42 -10.85 -12.25
C HIS A 70 -3.88 -10.46 -10.87
N ASN A 71 -2.77 -9.72 -10.82
CA ASN A 71 -2.17 -9.27 -9.57
C ASN A 71 -1.22 -8.08 -9.82
N THR A 72 -0.80 -7.38 -8.77
CA THR A 72 0.24 -6.35 -8.89
C THR A 72 1.65 -6.94 -8.75
N CYS A 73 2.64 -6.23 -9.28
CA CYS A 73 4.05 -6.53 -9.06
C CYS A 73 4.39 -6.41 -7.55
N PRO A 74 4.79 -7.50 -6.88
CA PRO A 74 5.03 -7.50 -5.44
C PRO A 74 6.17 -6.56 -5.05
N LEU A 75 7.21 -6.46 -5.88
CA LEU A 75 8.37 -5.60 -5.61
C LEU A 75 7.98 -4.11 -5.60
N THR A 76 7.37 -3.63 -6.69
CA THR A 76 7.01 -2.20 -6.79
C THR A 76 5.87 -1.85 -5.85
N THR A 77 4.96 -2.78 -5.56
CA THR A 77 3.92 -2.57 -4.54
C THR A 77 4.54 -2.25 -3.18
N GLY A 78 5.55 -3.03 -2.74
CA GLY A 78 6.23 -2.75 -1.48
C GLY A 78 6.94 -1.40 -1.45
N ILE A 79 7.57 -1.01 -2.56
CA ILE A 79 8.24 0.31 -2.69
C ILE A 79 7.21 1.44 -2.64
N PHE A 80 6.12 1.34 -3.40
CA PHE A 80 5.11 2.38 -3.50
C PHE A 80 4.26 2.50 -2.24
N LEU A 81 3.97 1.39 -1.56
CA LEU A 81 3.34 1.41 -0.23
C LEU A 81 4.20 2.18 0.77
N ARG A 82 5.51 1.93 0.79
CA ARG A 82 6.44 2.68 1.64
C ARG A 82 6.40 4.17 1.32
N VAL A 83 6.48 4.55 0.04
CA VAL A 83 6.41 5.95 -0.39
C VAL A 83 5.12 6.62 0.07
N ALA A 84 3.97 5.94 -0.08
CA ALA A 84 2.67 6.46 0.34
C ALA A 84 2.59 6.70 1.86
N ILE A 85 3.12 5.77 2.67
CA ILE A 85 3.14 5.90 4.14
C ILE A 85 4.09 7.01 4.57
N GLU A 86 5.33 7.03 4.06
CA GLU A 86 6.30 8.09 4.40
C GLU A 86 5.76 9.47 4.01
N ALA A 87 5.18 9.62 2.82
CA ALA A 87 4.56 10.88 2.39
C ALA A 87 3.39 11.29 3.29
N SER A 88 2.60 10.33 3.80
CA SER A 88 1.55 10.63 4.77
C SER A 88 2.11 11.13 6.10
N LEU A 89 3.20 10.54 6.57
CA LEU A 89 3.86 10.94 7.82
C LEU A 89 4.55 12.31 7.69
N GLU A 90 5.01 12.66 6.50
CA GLU A 90 5.52 13.99 6.15
C GLU A 90 4.41 15.06 6.01
N GLY A 91 3.12 14.69 6.08
CA GLY A 91 2.01 15.62 5.91
C GLY A 91 1.75 16.06 4.47
N CYS A 92 2.05 15.18 3.49
CA CYS A 92 1.81 15.42 2.07
C CYS A 92 0.34 15.79 1.80
N GLN A 93 0.11 17.01 1.31
CA GLN A 93 -1.23 17.56 1.04
C GLN A 93 -1.97 16.85 -0.11
N SER A 94 -1.23 16.13 -0.96
CA SER A 94 -1.82 15.34 -2.04
C SER A 94 -2.46 14.02 -1.57
N ILE A 95 -2.29 13.66 -0.29
CA ILE A 95 -2.92 12.49 0.31
C ILE A 95 -4.29 12.87 0.85
N GLU A 96 -5.29 12.11 0.43
CA GLU A 96 -6.67 12.32 0.85
C GLU A 96 -6.84 12.11 2.37
N GLY A 97 -7.56 13.02 3.02
CA GLY A 97 -7.83 12.96 4.45
C GLY A 97 -6.65 13.29 5.38
N ASN A 98 -5.56 13.88 4.87
CA ASN A 98 -4.34 14.30 5.59
C ASN A 98 -3.51 13.19 6.25
N THR A 99 -4.12 12.07 6.63
CA THR A 99 -3.44 10.91 7.21
C THR A 99 -3.98 9.64 6.58
N LEU A 100 -3.10 8.90 5.93
CA LEU A 100 -3.42 7.63 5.30
C LEU A 100 -3.72 6.57 6.38
N PRO A 101 -4.90 5.90 6.36
CA PRO A 101 -5.26 4.92 7.38
C PRO A 101 -4.58 3.56 7.16
N PHE A 102 -3.24 3.55 7.08
CA PHE A 102 -2.46 2.34 6.79
C PHE A 102 -2.57 1.27 7.89
N TRP A 103 -3.02 1.64 9.10
CA TRP A 103 -3.35 0.70 10.17
C TRP A 103 -4.53 -0.23 9.83
N ARG A 104 -5.31 0.08 8.79
CA ARG A 104 -6.35 -0.80 8.24
C ARG A 104 -5.81 -1.89 7.33
N LEU A 105 -4.51 -1.85 6.99
CA LEU A 105 -3.86 -2.79 6.06
C LEU A 105 -2.96 -3.81 6.76
N PHE A 106 -2.36 -3.43 7.87
CA PHE A 106 -1.48 -4.26 8.68
C PHE A 106 -1.41 -3.77 10.13
N ASP A 107 -0.92 -4.62 11.03
CA ASP A 107 -0.77 -4.32 12.46
C ASP A 107 0.63 -3.77 12.82
N GLU A 108 0.85 -3.49 14.10
CA GLU A 108 2.11 -2.95 14.61
C GLU A 108 3.31 -3.90 14.45
N LYS A 109 3.08 -5.18 14.16
CA LYS A 109 4.12 -6.20 13.99
C LYS A 109 4.64 -6.25 12.56
N TYR A 110 3.96 -5.59 11.62
CA TYR A 110 4.38 -5.58 10.23
C TYR A 110 5.79 -4.96 10.07
N PRO A 111 6.72 -5.61 9.35
CA PRO A 111 8.13 -5.18 9.31
C PRO A 111 8.37 -3.73 8.88
N LEU A 112 7.46 -3.18 8.07
CA LEU A 112 7.55 -1.79 7.61
C LEU A 112 7.40 -0.78 8.76
N VAL A 113 6.66 -1.11 9.81
CA VAL A 113 6.47 -0.26 11.00
C VAL A 113 7.81 0.06 11.64
N LYS A 114 8.58 -0.98 11.97
CA LYS A 114 9.94 -0.84 12.53
C LYS A 114 10.88 -0.14 11.56
N LYS A 115 10.81 -0.47 10.26
CA LYS A 115 11.69 0.11 9.23
C LYS A 115 11.48 1.62 9.06
N LEU A 116 10.26 2.10 9.27
CA LEU A 116 9.90 3.51 9.18
C LEU A 116 9.97 4.24 10.52
N GLY A 117 10.32 3.56 11.62
CA GLY A 117 10.36 4.16 12.95
C GLY A 117 8.98 4.63 13.44
N ILE A 118 7.89 4.02 12.93
CA ILE A 118 6.53 4.33 13.35
C ILE A 118 6.34 3.77 14.77
N ASP A 119 5.80 4.58 15.66
CA ASP A 119 5.46 4.14 17.02
C ASP A 119 4.40 3.03 16.95
N SER A 120 4.72 1.84 17.45
CA SER A 120 3.77 0.73 17.52
C SER A 120 2.52 1.08 18.33
N ASN A 121 2.60 1.98 19.32
CA ASN A 121 1.44 2.42 20.10
C ASN A 121 0.47 3.25 19.27
N PHE A 122 0.96 4.02 18.28
CA PHE A 122 0.11 4.76 17.37
C PHE A 122 -0.80 3.81 16.59
N ILE A 123 -0.22 2.74 16.01
CA ILE A 123 -0.99 1.74 15.25
C ILE A 123 -1.96 0.99 16.16
N GLN A 124 -1.51 0.54 17.33
CA GLN A 124 -2.38 -0.16 18.29
C GLN A 124 -3.57 0.70 18.73
N THR A 125 -3.33 1.98 19.02
CA THR A 125 -4.39 2.93 19.41
C THR A 125 -5.40 3.08 18.28
N LYS A 126 -4.95 3.37 17.05
CA LYS A 126 -5.84 3.51 15.89
C LYS A 126 -6.65 2.25 15.61
N ARG A 127 -6.03 1.08 15.71
CA ARG A 127 -6.71 -0.21 15.52
C ARG A 127 -7.72 -0.49 16.62
N LYS A 128 -7.40 -0.17 17.88
CA LYS A 128 -8.32 -0.29 19.01
C LYS A 128 -9.52 0.64 18.86
N ASP A 129 -9.29 1.89 18.47
CA ASP A 129 -10.36 2.88 18.23
C ASP A 129 -11.35 2.36 17.17
N GLU A 130 -10.86 1.67 16.15
CA GLU A 130 -11.65 1.08 15.07
C GLU A 130 -12.14 -0.36 15.35
N ASN A 131 -11.92 -0.92 16.54
CA ASN A 131 -12.23 -2.32 16.87
C ASN A 131 -11.63 -3.37 15.91
N LEU A 132 -10.45 -3.09 15.34
CA LEU A 132 -9.77 -3.97 14.39
C LEU A 132 -9.01 -5.09 15.11
N VAL A 133 -9.49 -6.32 14.98
CA VAL A 133 -8.73 -7.53 15.39
C VAL A 133 -7.49 -7.71 14.52
N PRO A 134 -6.33 -8.14 15.07
CA PRO A 134 -5.11 -8.39 14.30
C PRO A 134 -5.42 -9.23 13.05
N PRO A 135 -4.86 -8.90 11.87
CA PRO A 135 -5.07 -9.71 10.68
C PRO A 135 -4.61 -11.14 10.97
N SER A 136 -5.46 -12.14 10.71
CA SER A 136 -5.03 -13.54 10.74
C SER A 136 -3.87 -13.68 9.75
N GLN A 137 -2.70 -14.08 10.26
CA GLN A 137 -1.48 -14.31 9.45
C GLN A 137 -1.70 -15.44 8.44
#